data_AF-A0A960EJU7-F1
#
_entry.id   AF-A0A960EJU7-F1
#
_cell.length_a   1.000
_cell.length_b   1.000
_cell.length_c   1.000
_cell.angle_alpha   90.00
_cell.angle_beta   90.00
_cell.angle_gamma   90.00
#
_symmetry.space_group_name_H-M   'P 1'
#
loop_
_entity.id
_entity.type
_entity.pdbx_description
1 polymer ?
#
loop_
_entity_poly.entity_id
_entity_poly.type
_entity_poly.pdbx_seq_one_letter_code
_entity_poly.pdbx_strand_id
1 'polypeptide(L)'
;MPDQEQAPTSRFLKHLEEGNAISRRTVLLGAVGASAAAFLAACSSGDSSELSDSTNTAASSDSAASSASAVSSDTTVTGTADTTAAASSASGSGASEMVVNFTYEMGSGGKQANPYVAVWVEDSSGAMIDTIAVYFLQSSKGTRYLSDLSSWYSEVNTAGVDYTAVSSATQAPGAYSVSWTGPDGTGLPAGDYIVNIESAREHGPDSLVSQPITVAGAATVTCEDSGELVSASIELKA
;
A
#
# COMPACT_ATOMS: atom_id res chain seq x y z
N MET A 1 48.93 9.51 -35.45
CA MET A 1 49.54 9.77 -34.13
C MET A 1 48.53 9.39 -33.08
N PRO A 2 48.80 8.37 -32.26
CA PRO A 2 47.96 7.93 -31.15
C PRO A 2 48.30 8.74 -29.88
N ASP A 3 47.30 9.08 -29.07
CA ASP A 3 47.47 9.58 -27.69
C ASP A 3 46.36 8.94 -26.85
N GLN A 4 46.63 7.78 -26.23
CA GLN A 4 46.87 7.57 -24.78
C GLN A 4 45.63 7.96 -23.93
N GLU A 5 44.81 7.00 -23.52
CA GLU A 5 44.96 6.18 -22.28
C GLU A 5 44.99 7.03 -21.00
N GLN A 6 43.90 6.97 -20.21
CA GLN A 6 43.94 6.89 -18.73
C GLN A 6 42.52 6.70 -18.13
N ALA A 7 42.25 5.47 -17.71
CA ALA A 7 41.66 5.17 -16.39
C ALA A 7 42.83 4.62 -15.52
N PRO A 8 42.74 4.37 -14.19
CA PRO A 8 41.58 4.37 -13.29
C PRO A 8 41.85 5.09 -11.94
N THR A 9 40.84 5.26 -11.06
CA THR A 9 41.09 5.17 -9.61
C THR A 9 39.84 4.85 -8.81
N SER A 10 39.83 3.63 -8.29
CA SER A 10 38.97 3.16 -7.22
C SER A 10 39.38 3.80 -5.89
N ARG A 11 38.44 4.47 -5.24
CA ARG A 11 38.38 4.92 -3.83
C ARG A 11 36.88 5.11 -3.60
N PHE A 12 36.19 4.55 -2.61
CA PHE A 12 36.58 4.30 -1.24
C PHE A 12 35.49 3.37 -0.65
N LEU A 13 35.89 2.32 0.07
CA LEU A 13 34.98 1.46 0.82
C LEU A 13 34.40 2.17 2.06
N LYS A 14 33.16 1.77 2.39
CA LYS A 14 32.56 1.63 3.73
C LYS A 14 32.24 2.88 4.57
N HIS A 15 30.95 3.14 4.68
CA HIS A 15 30.27 3.55 5.92
C HIS A 15 28.80 3.07 5.82
N LEU A 16 28.40 1.99 6.51
CA LEU A 16 27.73 2.01 7.83
C LEU A 16 26.61 3.05 7.91
N GLU A 17 25.36 2.61 7.74
CA GLU A 17 24.43 2.43 8.87
C GLU A 17 23.12 1.80 8.37
N GLU A 18 22.73 0.72 9.05
CA GLU A 18 21.47 0.00 8.85
C GLU A 18 20.34 0.84 9.45
N GLY A 19 19.60 1.53 8.61
CA GLY A 19 18.33 2.15 8.97
C GLY A 19 17.22 1.10 8.95
N ASN A 20 16.93 0.53 10.12
CA ASN A 20 15.76 -0.30 10.39
C ASN A 20 14.46 0.46 10.02
N ALA A 21 13.96 0.23 8.80
CA ALA A 21 12.69 0.76 8.34
C ALA A 21 11.56 -0.01 9.06
N ILE A 22 11.02 0.61 10.11
CA ILE A 22 9.83 0.11 10.80
C ILE A 22 8.63 0.47 9.91
N SER A 23 8.20 -0.48 9.07
CA SER A 23 6.90 -0.41 8.38
C SER A 23 5.80 -0.47 9.44
N ARG A 24 5.12 0.66 9.65
CA ARG A 24 3.96 0.78 10.54
C ARG A 24 2.69 0.86 9.69
N ARG A 25 2.34 -0.24 9.02
CA ARG A 25 0.97 -0.45 8.52
C ARG A 25 0.34 -1.59 9.30
N THR A 26 -0.28 -1.24 10.42
CA THR A 26 -1.13 -2.17 11.18
C THR A 26 -2.44 -2.34 10.44
N VAL A 27 -2.63 -3.50 9.81
CA VAL A 27 -3.92 -3.93 9.25
C VAL A 27 -4.80 -4.40 10.42
N LEU A 28 -5.84 -3.62 10.73
CA LEU A 28 -6.86 -3.98 11.71
C LEU A 28 -7.93 -4.82 10.99
N LEU A 29 -7.79 -6.15 11.06
CA LEU A 29 -8.79 -7.10 10.55
C LEU A 29 -10.02 -7.08 11.48
N GLY A 30 -10.99 -6.22 11.18
CA GLY A 30 -12.29 -6.16 11.86
C GLY A 30 -13.22 -7.26 11.37
N ALA A 31 -13.23 -8.41 12.04
CA ALA A 31 -14.29 -9.40 11.87
C ALA A 31 -15.55 -8.95 12.64
N VAL A 32 -16.53 -8.35 11.95
CA VAL A 32 -17.86 -8.09 12.54
C VAL A 32 -18.85 -9.11 11.99
N GLY A 33 -19.14 -10.10 12.84
CA GLY A 33 -20.18 -11.09 12.62
C GLY A 33 -21.56 -10.45 12.53
N ALA A 34 -22.33 -10.90 11.53
CA ALA A 34 -23.72 -10.56 11.35
C ALA A 34 -24.55 -10.97 12.58
N SER A 35 -25.34 -10.05 13.11
CA SER A 35 -26.46 -10.35 14.00
C SER A 35 -27.64 -9.48 13.59
N ALA A 36 -28.62 -10.15 12.98
CA ALA A 36 -29.92 -9.59 12.69
C ALA A 36 -30.69 -9.35 13.99
N ALA A 37 -31.25 -8.15 14.17
CA ALA A 37 -32.30 -7.90 15.14
C ALA A 37 -33.27 -6.83 14.62
N ALA A 38 -34.55 -7.12 14.82
CA ALA A 38 -35.69 -6.55 14.15
C ALA A 38 -36.01 -5.10 14.53
N PHE A 39 -36.58 -4.38 13.56
CA PHE A 39 -37.28 -3.12 13.74
C PHE A 39 -38.46 -3.27 14.71
N LEU A 40 -38.54 -2.39 15.71
CA LEU A 40 -39.80 -1.98 16.33
C LEU A 40 -39.85 -0.45 16.40
N ALA A 41 -40.87 0.08 15.72
CA ALA A 41 -41.23 1.49 15.73
C ALA A 41 -41.83 1.88 17.09
N ALA A 42 -41.41 3.03 17.61
CA ALA A 42 -42.14 3.73 18.68
C ALA A 42 -42.04 5.24 18.45
N CYS A 43 -43.17 5.84 18.09
CA CYS A 43 -43.36 7.28 18.04
C CYS A 43 -43.55 7.82 19.46
N SER A 44 -42.82 8.88 19.82
CA SER A 44 -43.17 9.76 20.93
C SER A 44 -42.77 11.18 20.55
N SER A 45 -43.78 12.04 20.44
CA SER A 45 -43.66 13.49 20.33
C SER A 45 -43.38 14.08 21.71
N GLY A 46 -42.56 15.13 21.78
CA GLY A 46 -42.34 15.90 23.00
C GLY A 46 -41.43 17.10 22.74
N ASP A 47 -42.00 18.28 22.95
CA ASP A 47 -41.55 19.63 22.62
C ASP A 47 -40.48 20.20 23.59
N SER A 48 -39.95 21.38 23.22
CA SER A 48 -39.30 22.42 24.03
C SER A 48 -37.79 22.36 24.30
N SER A 49 -37.11 23.25 23.57
CA SER A 49 -36.15 24.29 24.00
C SER A 49 -35.59 24.21 25.42
N GLU A 50 -34.27 24.41 25.57
CA GLU A 50 -33.68 25.46 26.43
C GLU A 50 -32.23 25.73 26.00
N LEU A 51 -31.89 27.02 25.98
CA LEU A 51 -30.56 27.57 25.82
C LEU A 51 -29.84 27.48 27.18
N SER A 52 -28.57 27.10 27.21
CA SER A 52 -27.63 27.64 28.20
C SER A 52 -26.19 27.45 27.78
N ASP A 53 -25.56 28.60 27.62
CA ASP A 53 -24.13 28.87 27.67
C ASP A 53 -23.56 28.36 29.00
N SER A 54 -22.42 27.66 28.96
CA SER A 54 -21.46 27.65 30.05
C SER A 54 -20.12 27.14 29.55
N THR A 55 -19.24 28.11 29.33
CA THR A 55 -17.80 28.02 29.46
C THR A 55 -17.38 27.12 30.65
N ASN A 56 -16.41 26.24 30.42
CA ASN A 56 -15.51 25.83 31.49
C ASN A 56 -14.08 25.63 30.99
N THR A 57 -13.25 26.58 31.39
CA THR A 57 -11.80 26.53 31.46
C THR A 57 -11.40 25.81 32.75
N ALA A 58 -10.55 24.78 32.65
CA ALA A 58 -9.55 24.34 33.64
C ALA A 58 -8.99 23.00 33.12
N ALA A 59 -7.75 22.88 32.65
CA ALA A 59 -6.48 23.07 33.35
C ALA A 59 -6.42 22.28 34.67
N SER A 60 -5.67 21.17 34.63
CA SER A 60 -4.62 20.79 35.61
C SER A 60 -4.37 19.28 35.49
N SER A 61 -3.14 18.89 35.14
CA SER A 61 -2.07 18.46 36.08
C SER A 61 -2.34 17.02 36.55
N ASP A 62 -1.46 16.04 36.42
CA ASP A 62 -0.10 15.89 36.99
C ASP A 62 0.34 14.50 36.45
N SER A 63 1.51 14.34 35.82
CA SER A 63 2.81 14.02 36.44
C SER A 63 3.18 12.54 36.47
N ALA A 64 4.48 12.34 36.23
CA ALA A 64 5.37 11.25 36.67
C ALA A 64 5.12 9.86 36.05
N ALA A 65 5.99 9.30 35.20
CA ALA A 65 7.44 9.07 35.30
C ALA A 65 7.86 8.15 36.47
N SER A 66 8.84 7.28 36.16
CA SER A 66 9.51 6.24 36.96
C SER A 66 8.91 4.84 36.72
N SER A 67 9.65 3.76 36.49
CA SER A 67 11.06 3.40 36.74
C SER A 67 11.34 2.17 35.83
N ALA A 68 12.41 2.08 35.05
CA ALA A 68 13.79 1.74 35.39
C ALA A 68 14.03 0.32 35.96
N SER A 69 15.05 -0.33 35.37
CA SER A 69 15.84 -1.51 35.79
C SER A 69 15.28 -2.90 35.43
N ALA A 70 15.92 -3.64 34.50
CA ALA A 70 17.18 -4.43 34.64
C ALA A 70 16.87 -5.81 35.27
N VAL A 71 17.52 -6.94 35.03
CA VAL A 71 18.59 -7.49 34.18
C VAL A 71 18.63 -8.99 34.58
N SER A 72 19.20 -9.88 33.75
CA SER A 72 19.70 -11.22 34.13
C SER A 72 18.64 -12.32 34.40
N SER A 73 18.82 -13.61 34.09
CA SER A 73 19.92 -14.41 33.51
C SER A 73 19.32 -15.75 33.03
N ASP A 74 20.00 -16.33 32.04
CA ASP A 74 20.34 -17.76 31.90
C ASP A 74 19.44 -18.83 32.55
N THR A 75 18.88 -19.72 31.73
CA THR A 75 18.74 -21.14 32.08
C THR A 75 18.75 -21.97 30.79
N THR A 76 19.71 -22.89 30.76
CA THR A 76 19.84 -23.98 29.82
C THR A 76 18.71 -25.00 29.99
N VAL A 77 18.02 -25.34 28.91
CA VAL A 77 17.22 -26.57 28.81
C VAL A 77 17.61 -27.32 27.55
N THR A 78 18.28 -28.45 27.77
CA THR A 78 18.47 -29.53 26.81
C THR A 78 17.15 -30.28 26.69
N GLY A 79 16.60 -30.38 25.49
CA GLY A 79 15.35 -31.08 25.22
C GLY A 79 15.23 -31.46 23.75
N THR A 80 15.66 -32.68 23.44
CA THR A 80 15.43 -33.36 22.17
C THR A 80 13.93 -33.61 21.97
N ALA A 81 13.34 -32.99 20.96
CA ALA A 81 12.11 -33.46 20.34
C ALA A 81 12.15 -33.10 18.86
N ASP A 82 12.66 -34.04 18.08
CA ASP A 82 12.44 -34.13 16.65
C ASP A 82 10.92 -34.25 16.44
N THR A 83 10.31 -33.16 16.01
CA THR A 83 9.09 -33.22 15.23
C THR A 83 9.41 -32.48 13.96
N THR A 84 10.00 -33.21 13.02
CA THR A 84 10.01 -32.85 11.61
C THR A 84 8.56 -32.69 11.16
N ALA A 85 8.00 -31.51 11.39
CA ALA A 85 6.79 -31.05 10.75
C ALA A 85 7.17 -30.88 9.27
N ALA A 86 6.77 -31.85 8.47
CA ALA A 86 6.77 -31.71 7.02
C ALA A 86 5.91 -30.48 6.68
N ALA A 87 6.56 -29.34 6.48
CA ALA A 87 5.97 -28.20 5.84
C ALA A 87 5.51 -28.68 4.46
N SER A 88 4.21 -28.84 4.32
CA SER A 88 3.57 -29.09 3.04
C SER A 88 3.78 -27.82 2.23
N SER A 89 4.87 -27.76 1.47
CA SER A 89 5.04 -26.80 0.39
C SER A 89 3.90 -27.08 -0.57
N ALA A 90 2.83 -26.29 -0.45
CA ALA A 90 1.83 -26.20 -1.48
C ALA A 90 2.57 -25.74 -2.73
N SER A 91 2.85 -26.68 -3.64
CA SER A 91 3.13 -26.38 -5.03
C SER A 91 1.84 -25.81 -5.61
N GLY A 92 1.52 -24.56 -5.24
CA GLY A 92 0.45 -23.81 -5.86
C GLY A 92 0.83 -23.65 -7.32
N SER A 93 -0.07 -24.05 -8.21
CA SER A 93 0.01 -23.56 -9.57
C SER A 93 -0.09 -22.04 -9.50
N GLY A 94 0.86 -21.34 -10.09
CA GLY A 94 0.79 -19.88 -10.23
C GLY A 94 -0.44 -19.44 -11.03
N ALA A 95 -0.60 -18.13 -11.19
CA ALA A 95 -1.55 -17.54 -12.13
C ALA A 95 -0.82 -17.15 -13.43
N SER A 96 -1.48 -17.20 -14.58
CA SER A 96 -0.88 -16.77 -15.84
C SER A 96 -0.79 -15.25 -15.94
N GLU A 97 -1.75 -14.54 -15.36
CA GLU A 97 -1.89 -13.09 -15.45
C GLU A 97 -2.71 -12.56 -14.27
N MET A 98 -2.38 -11.35 -13.81
CA MET A 98 -3.17 -10.56 -12.87
C MET A 98 -3.73 -9.36 -13.62
N VAL A 99 -5.03 -9.14 -13.51
CA VAL A 99 -5.70 -7.96 -14.05
C VAL A 99 -6.21 -7.13 -12.87
N VAL A 100 -5.78 -5.88 -12.81
CA VAL A 100 -6.22 -4.90 -11.81
C VAL A 100 -7.20 -3.96 -12.47
N ASN A 101 -8.45 -4.01 -12.02
CA ASN A 101 -9.51 -3.12 -12.46
C ASN A 101 -9.77 -2.07 -11.39
N PHE A 102 -9.96 -0.81 -11.79
CA PHE A 102 -10.31 0.25 -10.86
C PHE A 102 -11.12 1.35 -11.54
N THR A 103 -11.99 2.00 -10.78
CA THR A 103 -12.72 3.19 -11.21
C THR A 103 -12.27 4.37 -10.39
N TYR A 104 -11.81 5.41 -11.07
CA TYR A 104 -11.56 6.70 -10.46
C TYR A 104 -12.73 7.64 -10.76
N GLU A 105 -13.30 8.22 -9.72
CA GLU A 105 -14.26 9.31 -9.81
C GLU A 105 -13.71 10.56 -9.15
N MET A 106 -13.78 11.67 -9.86
CA MET A 106 -13.27 12.92 -9.32
C MET A 106 -14.23 13.48 -8.26
N GLY A 107 -13.71 13.68 -7.05
CA GLY A 107 -14.42 14.38 -5.99
C GLY A 107 -14.71 15.85 -6.31
N SER A 108 -15.63 16.44 -5.55
CA SER A 108 -16.02 17.84 -5.72
C SER A 108 -14.97 18.82 -5.21
N GLY A 109 -14.74 19.91 -5.95
CA GLY A 109 -13.91 21.05 -5.51
C GLY A 109 -12.49 21.06 -6.07
N GLY A 110 -11.84 22.23 -6.03
CA GLY A 110 -10.49 22.42 -6.56
C GLY A 110 -10.43 22.52 -8.10
N LYS A 111 -9.21 22.53 -8.64
CA LYS A 111 -8.97 22.52 -10.08
C LYS A 111 -9.23 21.11 -10.62
N GLN A 112 -10.12 21.04 -11.62
CA GLN A 112 -10.41 19.81 -12.33
C GLN A 112 -9.22 19.46 -13.25
N ALA A 113 -8.45 18.44 -12.86
CA ALA A 113 -7.33 17.93 -13.63
C ALA A 113 -7.35 16.40 -13.56
N ASN A 114 -6.90 15.76 -14.65
CA ASN A 114 -6.74 14.31 -14.67
C ASN A 114 -5.78 13.89 -13.54
N PRO A 115 -6.12 12.86 -12.75
CA PRO A 115 -5.27 12.39 -11.67
C PRO A 115 -3.98 11.78 -12.23
N TYR A 116 -2.96 11.79 -11.39
CA TYR A 116 -1.86 10.85 -11.50
C TYR A 116 -2.29 9.56 -10.85
N VAL A 117 -1.87 8.43 -11.41
CA VAL A 117 -2.22 7.10 -10.90
C VAL A 117 -0.98 6.23 -10.95
N ALA A 118 -0.76 5.43 -9.92
CA ALA A 118 0.20 4.34 -9.94
C ALA A 118 -0.47 3.04 -9.51
N VAL A 119 -0.08 1.95 -10.18
CA VAL A 119 -0.44 0.58 -9.81
C VAL A 119 0.86 -0.20 -9.66
N TRP A 120 1.06 -0.82 -8.51
CA TRP A 120 2.28 -1.58 -8.23
C TRP A 120 2.01 -2.78 -7.34
N VAL A 121 3.01 -3.67 -7.27
CA VAL A 121 2.95 -4.88 -6.47
C VAL A 121 4.12 -4.92 -5.51
N GLU A 122 3.84 -5.32 -4.28
CA GLU A 122 4.82 -5.59 -3.23
C GLU A 122 4.78 -7.07 -2.86
N ASP A 123 5.87 -7.55 -2.26
CA ASP A 123 5.89 -8.85 -1.60
C ASP A 123 5.18 -8.81 -0.23
N SER A 124 5.13 -9.95 0.45
CA SER A 124 4.50 -10.05 1.78
C SER A 124 5.22 -9.25 2.89
N SER A 125 6.44 -8.76 2.63
CA SER A 125 7.17 -7.86 3.53
C SER A 125 6.87 -6.38 3.27
N GLY A 126 6.14 -6.07 2.19
CA GLY A 126 5.86 -4.71 1.73
C GLY A 126 6.96 -4.13 0.85
N ALA A 127 7.94 -4.91 0.40
CA ALA A 127 8.95 -4.44 -0.52
C ALA A 127 8.40 -4.44 -1.96
N MET A 128 8.55 -3.32 -2.68
CA MET A 128 8.12 -3.22 -4.07
C MET A 128 8.84 -4.23 -4.96
N ILE A 129 8.06 -5.01 -5.70
CA ILE A 129 8.53 -5.96 -6.72
C ILE A 129 8.60 -5.27 -8.08
N ASP A 130 7.51 -4.61 -8.48
CA ASP A 130 7.37 -4.03 -9.81
C ASP A 130 6.29 -2.92 -9.84
N THR A 131 6.42 -1.99 -10.78
CA THR A 131 5.35 -1.04 -11.13
C THR A 131 4.60 -1.57 -12.35
N ILE A 132 3.30 -1.81 -12.23
CA ILE A 132 2.46 -2.32 -13.34
C ILE A 132 2.11 -1.20 -14.31
N ALA A 133 1.74 -0.03 -13.78
CA ALA A 133 1.37 1.12 -14.59
C ALA A 133 1.58 2.41 -13.81
N VAL A 134 2.00 3.47 -14.51
CA VAL A 134 2.01 4.83 -13.95
C VAL A 134 1.50 5.85 -14.97
N TYR A 135 0.45 6.59 -14.60
CA TYR A 135 -0.15 7.63 -15.41
C TYR A 135 0.21 8.98 -14.85
N PHE A 136 0.94 9.78 -15.64
CA PHE A 136 1.34 11.12 -15.26
C PHE A 136 1.46 12.03 -16.48
N LEU A 137 1.58 13.33 -16.25
CA LEU A 137 1.66 14.30 -17.35
C LEU A 137 3.00 14.13 -18.08
N GLN A 138 2.99 13.74 -19.35
CA GLN A 138 4.21 13.43 -20.12
C GLN A 138 5.01 14.68 -20.58
N SER A 139 4.74 15.85 -20.01
CA SER A 139 5.53 17.06 -20.24
C SER A 139 6.75 17.11 -19.31
N SER A 140 7.76 17.91 -19.64
CA SER A 140 8.92 18.15 -18.75
C SER A 140 8.55 18.62 -17.34
N LYS A 141 7.35 19.20 -17.21
CA LYS A 141 6.79 19.70 -15.95
C LYS A 141 5.98 18.65 -15.19
N GLY A 142 5.68 17.51 -15.77
CA GLY A 142 4.77 16.56 -15.15
C GLY A 142 5.42 15.69 -14.08
N THR A 143 6.71 15.41 -14.18
CA THR A 143 7.43 14.63 -13.17
C THR A 143 7.43 15.30 -11.78
N ARG A 144 7.21 16.62 -11.72
CA ARG A 144 7.22 17.37 -10.45
C ARG A 144 6.16 16.93 -9.44
N TYR A 145 5.05 16.36 -9.92
CA TYR A 145 3.92 15.95 -9.08
C TYR A 145 3.89 14.43 -8.87
N LEU A 146 4.93 13.71 -9.32
CA LEU A 146 5.04 12.27 -9.02
C LEU A 146 5.19 12.03 -7.52
N SER A 147 5.79 12.97 -6.78
CA SER A 147 5.88 12.93 -5.32
C SER A 147 4.54 13.03 -4.60
N ASP A 148 3.47 13.45 -5.30
CA ASP A 148 2.12 13.51 -4.72
C ASP A 148 1.49 12.11 -4.63
N LEU A 149 1.97 11.15 -5.45
CA LEU A 149 1.73 9.72 -5.25
C LEU A 149 2.65 9.23 -4.14
N SER A 150 2.33 9.60 -2.90
CA SER A 150 3.28 9.62 -1.80
C SER A 150 3.85 8.25 -1.46
N SER A 151 2.99 7.21 -1.47
CA SER A 151 3.39 5.84 -1.17
C SER A 151 4.22 5.27 -2.31
N TRP A 152 3.69 5.29 -3.53
CA TRP A 152 4.38 4.76 -4.70
C TRP A 152 5.73 5.43 -4.93
N TYR A 153 5.79 6.77 -4.78
CA TYR A 153 7.02 7.52 -4.98
C TYR A 153 8.10 7.18 -3.96
N SER A 154 7.72 6.88 -2.71
CA SER A 154 8.65 6.38 -1.70
C SER A 154 9.16 4.98 -2.07
N GLU A 155 8.27 4.08 -2.43
CA GLU A 155 8.59 2.69 -2.74
C GLU A 155 9.46 2.55 -3.99
N VAL A 156 9.11 3.25 -5.08
CA VAL A 156 9.86 3.17 -6.34
C VAL A 156 11.28 3.73 -6.21
N ASN A 157 11.47 4.78 -5.40
CA ASN A 157 12.80 5.34 -5.12
C ASN A 157 13.62 4.42 -4.20
N THR A 158 12.97 3.73 -3.27
CA THR A 158 13.63 2.77 -2.36
C THR A 158 14.07 1.52 -3.11
N ALA A 159 13.20 0.98 -3.97
CA ALA A 159 13.47 -0.21 -4.77
C ALA A 159 14.36 0.07 -5.99
N GLY A 160 14.37 1.31 -6.50
CA GLY A 160 15.12 1.68 -7.70
C GLY A 160 14.58 1.05 -8.98
N VAL A 161 13.27 0.77 -9.02
CA VAL A 161 12.59 0.13 -10.16
C VAL A 161 12.39 1.16 -11.28
N ASP A 162 12.71 0.76 -12.52
CA ASP A 162 12.46 1.59 -13.71
C ASP A 162 11.00 1.48 -14.16
N TYR A 163 10.26 2.59 -14.08
CA TYR A 163 8.86 2.68 -14.47
C TYR A 163 8.64 3.27 -15.87
N THR A 164 9.71 3.58 -16.62
CA THR A 164 9.58 4.30 -17.90
C THR A 164 8.79 3.50 -18.94
N ALA A 165 8.98 2.19 -19.00
CA ALA A 165 8.28 1.30 -19.94
C ALA A 165 6.78 1.16 -19.68
N VAL A 166 6.36 1.35 -18.42
CA VAL A 166 4.97 1.22 -17.96
C VAL A 166 4.29 2.59 -17.75
N SER A 167 4.97 3.66 -18.18
CA SER A 167 4.45 5.02 -18.04
C SER A 167 3.53 5.42 -19.19
N SER A 168 2.52 6.24 -18.89
CA SER A 168 1.58 6.78 -19.87
C SER A 168 1.03 8.14 -19.45
N ALA A 169 0.34 8.82 -20.37
CA ALA A 169 -0.31 10.09 -20.07
C ALA A 169 -1.45 9.91 -19.04
N THR A 170 -1.67 10.93 -18.21
CA THR A 170 -2.84 11.01 -17.31
C THR A 170 -4.14 10.82 -18.07
N GLN A 171 -5.06 10.04 -17.51
CA GLN A 171 -6.35 9.71 -18.11
C GLN A 171 -7.49 10.43 -17.38
N ALA A 172 -8.64 10.63 -18.05
CA ALA A 172 -9.79 11.32 -17.46
C ALA A 172 -10.46 10.48 -16.35
N PRO A 173 -11.45 10.98 -15.60
CA PRO A 173 -12.21 10.11 -14.70
C PRO A 173 -12.93 8.98 -15.45
N GLY A 174 -12.95 7.77 -14.88
CA GLY A 174 -13.50 6.58 -15.52
C GLY A 174 -12.98 5.26 -14.96
N ALA A 175 -13.35 4.17 -15.65
CA ALA A 175 -12.94 2.82 -15.34
C ALA A 175 -11.71 2.40 -16.15
N TYR A 176 -10.79 1.69 -15.50
CA TYR A 176 -9.49 1.30 -16.00
C TYR A 176 -9.21 -0.18 -15.72
N SER A 177 -8.37 -0.76 -16.56
CA SER A 177 -7.88 -2.12 -16.42
C SER A 177 -6.42 -2.16 -16.85
N VAL A 178 -5.57 -2.71 -15.99
CA VAL A 178 -4.14 -2.96 -16.28
C VAL A 178 -3.83 -4.41 -16.01
N SER A 179 -2.94 -5.02 -16.79
CA SER A 179 -2.56 -6.41 -16.58
C SER A 179 -1.06 -6.59 -16.39
N TRP A 180 -0.71 -7.65 -15.66
CA TRP A 180 0.64 -7.96 -15.26
C TRP A 180 0.86 -9.47 -15.28
N THR A 181 1.94 -9.91 -15.92
CA THR A 181 2.34 -11.32 -16.04
C THR A 181 3.61 -11.61 -15.26
N GLY A 182 3.82 -10.90 -14.16
CA GLY A 182 5.01 -11.01 -13.31
C GLY A 182 6.20 -10.21 -13.84
N PRO A 183 7.26 -10.08 -13.02
CA PRO A 183 8.43 -9.24 -13.35
C PRO A 183 9.19 -9.75 -14.60
N ASP A 184 9.22 -11.06 -14.81
CA ASP A 184 9.84 -11.68 -15.99
C ASP A 184 8.89 -11.77 -17.20
N GLY A 185 7.63 -11.38 -17.03
CA GLY A 185 6.59 -11.45 -18.06
C GLY A 185 6.14 -12.87 -18.45
N THR A 186 6.51 -13.89 -17.67
CA THR A 186 6.26 -15.32 -17.99
C THR A 186 5.15 -15.97 -17.16
N GLY A 187 4.49 -15.21 -16.29
CA GLY A 187 3.47 -15.67 -15.37
C GLY A 187 3.77 -15.24 -13.93
N LEU A 188 2.78 -15.45 -13.06
CA LEU A 188 2.84 -15.07 -11.65
C LEU A 188 3.17 -16.29 -10.80
N PRO A 189 4.30 -16.28 -10.07
CA PRO A 189 4.58 -17.30 -9.08
C PRO A 189 3.45 -17.41 -8.05
N ALA A 190 3.20 -18.61 -7.55
CA ALA A 190 2.34 -18.77 -6.39
C ALA A 190 3.00 -18.12 -5.17
N GLY A 191 2.21 -17.40 -4.38
CA GLY A 191 2.73 -16.64 -3.24
C GLY A 191 1.77 -15.56 -2.76
N ASP A 192 2.18 -14.87 -1.70
CA ASP A 192 1.46 -13.73 -1.14
C ASP A 192 2.01 -12.43 -1.69
N TYR A 193 1.11 -11.53 -2.07
CA TYR A 193 1.41 -10.24 -2.68
C TYR A 193 0.54 -9.16 -2.05
N ILE A 194 0.99 -7.91 -2.14
CA ILE A 194 0.16 -6.74 -1.87
C ILE A 194 0.04 -5.96 -3.17
N VAL A 195 -1.19 -5.81 -3.66
CA VAL A 195 -1.48 -5.00 -4.85
C VAL A 195 -1.95 -3.64 -4.39
N ASN A 196 -1.31 -2.60 -4.92
CA ASN A 196 -1.58 -1.24 -4.54
C ASN A 196 -2.03 -0.40 -5.74
N ILE A 197 -3.00 0.48 -5.51
CA ILE A 197 -3.52 1.44 -6.47
C ILE A 197 -3.56 2.78 -5.77
N GLU A 198 -2.77 3.74 -6.23
CA GLU A 198 -2.72 5.10 -5.68
C GLU A 198 -3.15 6.10 -6.74
N SER A 199 -3.91 7.11 -6.34
CA SER A 199 -4.25 8.23 -7.19
C SER A 199 -4.17 9.54 -6.43
N ALA A 200 -3.61 10.54 -7.08
CA ALA A 200 -3.47 11.89 -6.54
C ALA A 200 -3.67 12.92 -7.65
N ARG A 201 -4.28 14.06 -7.33
CA ARG A 201 -4.33 15.21 -8.24
C ARG A 201 -3.60 16.41 -7.65
N GLU A 202 -3.20 17.33 -8.51
CA GLU A 202 -2.61 18.62 -8.10
C GLU A 202 -3.52 19.32 -7.08
N HIS A 203 -3.03 19.46 -5.84
CA HIS A 203 -3.76 20.03 -4.70
C HIS A 203 -5.05 19.29 -4.29
N GLY A 204 -5.20 18.01 -4.63
CA GLY A 204 -6.32 17.19 -4.19
C GLY A 204 -5.96 16.17 -3.13
N PRO A 205 -6.91 15.28 -2.79
CA PRO A 205 -6.65 14.18 -1.90
C PRO A 205 -5.74 13.14 -2.56
N ASP A 206 -5.00 12.42 -1.72
CA ASP A 206 -4.31 11.19 -2.06
C ASP A 206 -5.23 10.02 -1.68
N SER A 207 -5.45 9.09 -2.61
CA SER A 207 -6.36 7.96 -2.48
C SER A 207 -5.59 6.66 -2.73
N LEU A 208 -5.58 5.75 -1.75
CA LEU A 208 -4.79 4.53 -1.80
C LEU A 208 -5.66 3.31 -1.48
N VAL A 209 -5.70 2.35 -2.40
CA VAL A 209 -6.15 0.98 -2.18
C VAL A 209 -4.92 0.10 -1.98
N SER A 210 -4.89 -0.69 -0.92
CA SER A 210 -3.81 -1.65 -0.63
C SER A 210 -4.45 -2.99 -0.28
N GLN A 211 -4.32 -3.97 -1.16
CA GLN A 211 -5.03 -5.23 -1.09
C GLN A 211 -4.05 -6.40 -1.03
N PRO A 212 -3.93 -7.06 0.15
CA PRO A 212 -3.25 -8.33 0.25
C PRO A 212 -4.02 -9.41 -0.53
N ILE A 213 -3.30 -10.22 -1.29
CA ILE A 213 -3.83 -11.34 -2.07
C ILE A 213 -2.90 -12.56 -1.98
N THR A 214 -3.45 -13.74 -2.21
CA THR A 214 -2.68 -14.98 -2.37
C THR A 214 -2.88 -15.51 -3.78
N VAL A 215 -1.79 -15.69 -4.51
CA VAL A 215 -1.76 -16.32 -5.83
C VAL A 215 -1.62 -17.83 -5.65
N ALA A 216 -2.69 -18.56 -5.92
CA ALA A 216 -2.71 -20.03 -5.89
C ALA A 216 -3.50 -20.66 -7.07
N GLY A 217 -3.84 -19.83 -8.06
CA GLY A 217 -4.69 -20.17 -9.19
C GLY A 217 -5.63 -19.01 -9.55
N ALA A 218 -6.64 -19.29 -10.37
CA ALA A 218 -7.63 -18.28 -10.75
C ALA A 218 -8.50 -17.86 -9.57
N ALA A 219 -8.69 -16.56 -9.40
CA ALA A 219 -9.48 -15.97 -8.32
C ALA A 219 -9.89 -14.54 -8.68
N THR A 220 -10.91 -14.02 -7.99
CA THR A 220 -11.28 -12.60 -8.06
C THR A 220 -11.40 -12.07 -6.65
N VAL A 221 -10.75 -10.94 -6.38
CA VAL A 221 -10.76 -10.25 -5.09
C VAL A 221 -11.31 -8.85 -5.31
N THR A 222 -12.38 -8.50 -4.60
CA THR A 222 -12.89 -7.11 -4.57
C THR A 222 -12.14 -6.34 -3.49
N CYS A 223 -11.76 -5.11 -3.79
CA CYS A 223 -11.08 -4.22 -2.86
C CYS A 223 -12.08 -3.26 -2.21
N GLU A 224 -11.72 -2.70 -1.06
CA GLU A 224 -12.47 -1.59 -0.47
C GLU A 224 -12.22 -0.29 -1.24
N ASP A 225 -13.26 0.54 -1.30
CA ASP A 225 -13.16 1.87 -1.90
C ASP A 225 -12.28 2.78 -1.03
N SER A 226 -11.55 3.69 -1.67
CA SER A 226 -10.64 4.62 -0.99
C SER A 226 -10.68 5.99 -1.66
N GLY A 227 -11.32 6.96 -1.01
CA GLY A 227 -11.39 8.34 -1.50
C GLY A 227 -12.01 8.43 -2.89
N GLU A 228 -11.18 8.78 -3.87
CA GLU A 228 -11.56 8.97 -5.28
C GLU A 228 -11.44 7.68 -6.11
N LEU A 229 -10.92 6.61 -5.53
CA LEU A 229 -10.97 5.25 -6.05
C LEU A 229 -12.25 4.59 -5.53
N VAL A 230 -13.32 4.66 -6.31
CA VAL A 230 -14.69 4.28 -5.89
C VAL A 230 -15.06 2.83 -6.19
N SER A 231 -14.17 2.09 -6.83
CA SER A 231 -14.23 0.62 -6.92
C SER A 231 -12.90 0.08 -7.40
N ALA A 232 -12.52 -1.09 -6.91
CA ALA A 232 -11.39 -1.84 -7.45
C ALA A 232 -11.57 -3.35 -7.30
N SER A 233 -11.03 -4.12 -8.24
CA SER A 233 -10.96 -5.57 -8.18
C SER A 233 -9.67 -6.09 -8.80
N ILE A 234 -9.24 -7.26 -8.32
CA ILE A 234 -8.06 -7.97 -8.80
C ILE A 234 -8.52 -9.33 -9.29
N GLU A 235 -8.22 -9.65 -10.54
CA GLU A 235 -8.52 -10.92 -11.17
C GLU A 235 -7.23 -11.68 -11.45
N LEU A 236 -7.09 -12.85 -10.86
CA LEU A 236 -6.05 -13.81 -11.18
C LEU A 236 -6.58 -14.77 -12.25
N LYS A 237 -5.87 -14.91 -13.36
CA LYS A 237 -6.20 -15.84 -14.44
C LYS A 237 -5.39 -17.12 -14.32
N ALA A 238 -6.00 -18.23 -14.74
CA ALA A 238 -5.37 -19.55 -14.80
C ALA A 238 -4.34 -19.65 -15.92
#